data_AF-X8CI30-F1
#
_entry.id   AF-X8CI30-F1
#
_cell.length_a   1.000
_cell.length_b   1.000
_cell.length_c   1.000
_cell.angle_alpha   90.00
_cell.angle_beta   90.00
_cell.angle_gamma   90.00
#
_symmetry.space_group_name_H-M   'P 1'
#
loop_
_entity.id
_entity.type
_entity.pdbx_description
1 polymer ?
#
loop_
_entity_poly.entity_id
_entity_poly.type
_entity_poly.pdbx_seq_one_letter_code
_entity_poly.pdbx_strand_id
1 'polypeptide(L)'
;MSGWPRRRGTVEHPVVERPEALRWLANQSCITLHMWQSRRARLDHPDRLVFDLDPSDGDFAVVRATARATAGVLGDLGLACYVQTTGSRGLHVVAPLRADTDFDTARQFARDVSEVVAADDPAHRTVEARKDKRDGRVYLDIMRNAYAQTAVAPYSVRARNGAPVATPLEWDELDAGRLRADRFTIRDVPKRLAGQPDPWAHMSRHARSLAGPLRRLARLRA
;
A
#
# COMPACT_ATOMS: atom_id res chain seq x y z
N MET A 1 -11.30 -10.59 -33.87
CA MET A 1 -10.17 -9.81 -33.31
C MET A 1 -10.66 -8.39 -33.01
N SER A 2 -11.05 -8.10 -31.77
CA SER A 2 -11.51 -6.78 -31.34
C SER A 2 -10.50 -6.18 -30.35
N GLY A 3 -9.53 -5.44 -30.89
CA GLY A 3 -8.69 -4.56 -30.09
C GLY A 3 -9.51 -3.38 -29.62
N TRP A 4 -9.62 -3.18 -28.31
CA TRP A 4 -10.21 -1.98 -27.73
C TRP A 4 -9.30 -0.77 -28.05
N PRO A 5 -9.81 0.30 -28.69
CA PRO A 5 -9.05 1.52 -28.86
C PRO A 5 -8.99 2.25 -27.52
N ARG A 6 -7.79 2.46 -26.96
CA ARG A 6 -7.57 3.42 -25.88
C ARG A 6 -7.84 4.82 -26.43
N ARG A 7 -9.06 5.34 -26.23
CA ARG A 7 -9.37 6.74 -26.56
C ARG A 7 -8.56 7.67 -25.67
N ARG A 8 -7.91 8.69 -26.26
CA ARG A 8 -7.44 9.87 -25.53
C ARG A 8 -8.68 10.52 -24.90
N GLY A 9 -8.69 10.67 -23.59
CA GLY A 9 -9.77 11.29 -22.83
C GLY A 9 -9.26 11.75 -21.48
N THR A 10 -9.91 12.75 -20.90
CA THR A 10 -9.63 13.24 -19.56
C THR A 10 -10.63 12.64 -18.58
N VAL A 11 -10.18 12.41 -17.35
CA VAL A 11 -11.03 12.03 -16.22
C VAL A 11 -10.84 13.08 -15.14
N GLU A 12 -11.92 13.64 -14.64
CA GLU A 12 -11.88 14.56 -13.51
C GLU A 12 -12.03 13.78 -12.20
N HIS A 13 -11.09 14.02 -11.28
CA HIS A 13 -11.10 13.40 -9.96
C HIS A 13 -11.31 14.47 -8.88
N PRO A 14 -12.13 14.20 -7.85
CA PRO A 14 -12.27 15.11 -6.72
C PRO A 14 -10.96 15.20 -5.93
N VAL A 15 -10.54 16.42 -5.59
CA VAL A 15 -9.42 16.67 -4.65
C VAL A 15 -10.01 17.03 -3.29
N VAL A 16 -9.76 16.18 -2.30
CA VAL A 16 -10.34 16.30 -0.96
C VAL A 16 -9.36 16.99 -0.03
N GLU A 17 -9.58 18.27 0.24
CA GLU A 17 -8.65 19.10 1.04
C GLU A 17 -9.25 19.57 2.37
N ARG A 18 -10.54 19.31 2.60
CA ARG A 18 -11.26 19.76 3.80
C ARG A 18 -12.29 18.74 4.28
N PRO A 19 -12.63 18.73 5.59
CA PRO A 19 -13.57 17.75 6.15
C PRO A 19 -14.95 17.76 5.48
N GLU A 20 -15.43 18.90 5.00
CA GLU A 20 -16.72 19.02 4.32
C GLU A 20 -16.74 18.27 2.98
N ALA A 21 -15.61 18.20 2.28
CA ALA A 21 -15.50 17.42 1.06
C ALA A 21 -15.56 15.90 1.36
N LEU A 22 -15.00 15.44 2.48
CA LEU A 22 -15.17 14.06 2.95
C LEU A 22 -16.64 13.76 3.28
N ARG A 23 -17.32 14.68 3.97
CA ARG A 23 -18.77 14.54 4.28
C ARG A 23 -19.61 14.51 3.01
N TRP A 24 -19.28 15.35 2.02
CA TRP A 24 -19.95 15.34 0.73
C TRP A 24 -19.77 13.99 0.01
N LEU A 25 -18.55 13.43 -0.02
CA LEU A 25 -18.32 12.11 -0.60
C LEU A 25 -19.13 11.01 0.08
N ALA A 26 -19.18 11.02 1.42
CA ALA A 26 -20.02 10.07 2.17
C ALA A 26 -21.51 10.24 1.82
N ASN A 27 -21.98 11.48 1.64
CA ASN A 27 -23.35 11.77 1.18
C ASN A 27 -23.62 11.28 -0.25
N GLN A 28 -22.59 11.16 -1.10
CA GLN A 28 -22.68 10.51 -2.42
C GLN A 28 -22.59 8.98 -2.34
N SER A 29 -22.83 8.38 -1.16
CA SER A 29 -22.68 6.94 -0.90
C SER A 29 -21.26 6.40 -1.16
N CYS A 30 -20.24 7.25 -1.10
CA CYS A 30 -18.85 6.80 -1.22
C CYS A 30 -18.41 6.15 0.09
N ILE A 31 -18.26 4.82 0.09
CA ILE A 31 -17.84 4.05 1.27
C ILE A 31 -16.31 3.95 1.33
N THR A 32 -15.68 3.53 0.24
CA THR A 32 -14.23 3.31 0.18
C THR A 32 -13.56 4.34 -0.70
N LEU A 33 -12.62 5.07 -0.10
CA LEU A 33 -11.79 6.08 -0.72
C LEU A 33 -10.49 5.42 -1.17
N HIS A 34 -10.21 5.55 -2.46
CA HIS A 34 -8.95 5.15 -3.07
C HIS A 34 -8.21 6.41 -3.51
N MET A 35 -6.94 6.49 -3.16
CA MET A 35 -6.10 7.65 -3.47
C MET A 35 -4.97 7.28 -4.42
N TRP A 36 -4.61 8.24 -5.26
CA TRP A 36 -3.41 8.18 -6.08
C TRP A 36 -2.16 8.18 -5.21
N GLN A 37 -1.07 7.68 -5.78
CA GLN A 37 0.27 7.66 -5.17
C GLN A 37 1.04 8.95 -5.46
N SER A 38 0.39 9.99 -6.01
CA SER A 38 0.93 11.32 -6.29
C SER A 38 -0.05 12.41 -5.86
N ARG A 39 0.36 13.68 -5.98
CA ARG A 39 -0.45 14.86 -5.63
C ARG A 39 -0.70 15.73 -6.85
N ARG A 40 -1.77 16.54 -6.81
CA ARG A 40 -2.18 17.42 -7.93
C ARG A 40 -1.05 18.29 -8.51
N ALA A 41 -0.11 18.72 -7.67
CA ALA A 41 0.99 19.60 -8.08
C ALA A 41 2.05 18.86 -8.93
N ARG A 42 2.13 17.54 -8.82
CA ARG A 42 3.10 16.71 -9.53
C ARG A 42 2.50 15.32 -9.82
N LEU A 43 1.50 15.29 -10.71
CA LEU A 43 0.69 14.09 -10.93
C LEU A 43 1.48 12.90 -11.45
N ASP A 44 2.50 13.11 -12.29
CA ASP A 44 3.31 12.03 -12.90
C ASP A 44 4.43 11.49 -11.99
N HIS A 45 4.54 12.03 -10.78
CA HIS A 45 5.63 11.72 -9.86
C HIS A 45 5.10 11.26 -8.50
N PRO A 46 5.22 9.96 -8.18
CA PRO A 46 4.68 9.43 -6.94
C PRO A 46 5.36 10.00 -5.69
N ASP A 47 4.55 10.36 -4.70
CA ASP A 47 4.97 10.79 -3.36
C ASP A 47 5.06 9.63 -2.36
N ARG A 48 4.78 8.40 -2.80
CA ARG A 48 4.95 7.18 -2.01
C ARG A 48 4.99 5.92 -2.89
N LEU A 49 5.59 4.86 -2.34
CA LEU A 49 5.41 3.49 -2.80
C LEU A 49 4.35 2.79 -1.94
N VAL A 50 3.61 1.87 -2.55
CA VAL A 50 2.67 0.97 -1.86
C VAL A 50 2.94 -0.46 -2.29
N PHE A 51 3.22 -1.34 -1.34
CA PHE A 51 3.31 -2.78 -1.50
C PHE A 51 2.05 -3.39 -0.90
N ASP A 52 1.14 -3.89 -1.75
CA ASP A 52 -0.13 -4.49 -1.33
C ASP A 52 0.05 -6.01 -1.21
N LEU A 53 0.00 -6.51 0.03
CA LEU A 53 0.32 -7.89 0.39
C LEU A 53 -0.99 -8.67 0.56
N ASP A 54 -1.37 -9.41 -0.49
CA ASP A 54 -2.66 -10.10 -0.55
C ASP A 54 -2.49 -11.62 -0.38
N PRO A 55 -3.07 -12.24 0.66
CA PRO A 55 -3.00 -13.69 0.83
C PRO A 55 -3.87 -14.44 -0.20
N SER A 56 -3.39 -15.59 -0.64
CA SER A 56 -4.19 -16.50 -1.49
C SER A 56 -5.09 -17.43 -0.65
N ASP A 57 -4.60 -17.94 0.49
CA ASP A 57 -5.26 -18.96 1.33
C ASP A 57 -5.61 -18.49 2.77
N GLY A 58 -5.34 -17.24 3.12
CA GLY A 58 -5.85 -16.61 4.34
C GLY A 58 -4.97 -16.77 5.58
N ASP A 59 -3.78 -17.37 5.48
CA ASP A 59 -2.80 -17.34 6.58
C ASP A 59 -2.21 -15.93 6.75
N PHE A 60 -2.72 -15.21 7.74
CA PHE A 60 -2.28 -13.87 8.05
C PHE A 60 -0.89 -13.82 8.70
N ALA A 61 -0.38 -14.94 9.25
CA ALA A 61 0.98 -14.99 9.76
C ALA A 61 2.00 -14.79 8.63
N VAL A 62 1.80 -15.46 7.49
CA VAL A 62 2.63 -15.28 6.30
C VAL A 62 2.55 -13.85 5.77
N VAL A 63 1.36 -13.22 5.78
CA VAL A 63 1.20 -11.82 5.37
C VAL A 63 2.01 -10.88 6.26
N ARG A 64 1.99 -11.09 7.59
CA ARG A 64 2.79 -10.31 8.54
C ARG A 64 4.29 -10.51 8.34
N ALA A 65 4.73 -11.75 8.18
CA ALA A 65 6.13 -12.06 7.88
C ALA A 65 6.58 -11.40 6.57
N THR A 66 5.74 -11.43 5.54
CA THR A 66 5.99 -10.77 4.25
C THR A 66 6.09 -9.25 4.42
N ALA A 67 5.23 -8.64 5.26
CA ALA A 67 5.31 -7.21 5.57
C ALA A 67 6.62 -6.82 6.26
N ARG A 68 7.05 -7.63 7.23
CA ARG A 68 8.34 -7.44 7.91
C ARG A 68 9.51 -7.60 6.95
N ALA A 69 9.51 -8.62 6.10
CA ALA A 69 10.56 -8.83 5.10
C ALA A 69 10.62 -7.65 4.09
N THR A 70 9.47 -7.17 3.64
CA THR A 70 9.37 -6.01 2.76
C THR A 70 9.95 -4.76 3.42
N ALA A 71 9.59 -4.49 4.67
CA ALA A 71 10.13 -3.37 5.43
C ALA A 71 11.63 -3.49 5.70
N GLY A 72 12.14 -4.70 5.96
CA GLY A 72 13.56 -4.98 6.14
C GLY A 72 14.36 -4.61 4.89
N VAL A 73 13.97 -5.14 3.72
CA VAL A 73 14.62 -4.82 2.44
C VAL A 73 14.57 -3.32 2.16
N LEU A 74 13.44 -2.67 2.35
CA LEU A 74 13.33 -1.21 2.16
C LEU A 74 14.21 -0.42 3.16
N GLY A 75 14.31 -0.89 4.39
CA GLY A 75 15.18 -0.34 5.43
C GLY A 75 16.65 -0.42 5.05
N ASP A 76 17.11 -1.56 4.54
CA ASP A 76 18.49 -1.76 4.04
C ASP A 76 18.79 -0.85 2.84
N LEU A 77 17.77 -0.54 2.03
CA LEU A 77 17.83 0.42 0.94
C LEU A 77 17.79 1.88 1.42
N GLY A 78 17.55 2.13 2.70
CA GLY A 78 17.51 3.45 3.34
C GLY A 78 16.16 4.16 3.22
N LEU A 79 15.07 3.42 3.08
CA LEU A 79 13.70 3.93 3.05
C LEU A 79 12.98 3.64 4.38
N ALA A 80 12.32 4.65 4.93
CA ALA A 80 11.40 4.44 6.04
C ALA A 80 10.12 3.76 5.55
N CYS A 81 9.54 2.91 6.40
CA CYS A 81 8.35 2.14 6.06
C CYS A 81 7.26 2.30 7.11
N TYR A 82 6.03 2.29 6.62
CA TYR A 82 4.80 2.39 7.38
C TYR A 82 3.89 1.24 7.01
N VAL A 83 3.04 0.80 7.93
CA VAL A 83 2.13 -0.31 7.68
C VAL A 83 0.70 0.08 8.04
N GLN A 84 -0.25 -0.46 7.28
CA GLN A 84 -1.67 -0.42 7.62
C GLN A 84 -2.32 -1.76 7.33
N THR A 85 -3.37 -2.08 8.09
CA THR A 85 -4.33 -3.07 7.62
C THR A 85 -5.09 -2.55 6.41
N THR A 86 -5.50 -3.44 5.51
CA THR A 86 -6.31 -3.03 4.35
C THR A 86 -7.80 -2.90 4.71
N GLY A 87 -8.26 -3.45 5.83
CA GLY A 87 -9.68 -3.67 6.10
C GLY A 87 -10.28 -4.81 5.26
N SER A 88 -9.45 -5.57 4.54
CA SER A 88 -9.87 -6.70 3.71
C SER A 88 -9.14 -7.96 4.15
N ARG A 89 -8.15 -8.44 3.38
CA ARG A 89 -7.41 -9.68 3.67
C ARG A 89 -5.93 -9.45 3.91
N GLY A 90 -5.39 -8.33 3.42
CA GLY A 90 -3.96 -8.06 3.37
C GLY A 90 -3.49 -6.90 4.24
N LEU A 91 -2.21 -6.62 4.10
CA LEU A 91 -1.53 -5.44 4.64
C LEU A 91 -1.03 -4.57 3.49
N HIS A 92 -0.93 -3.26 3.71
CA HIS A 92 -0.11 -2.40 2.86
C HIS A 92 1.16 -2.01 3.62
N VAL A 93 2.31 -2.14 2.97
CA VAL A 93 3.56 -1.49 3.38
C VAL A 93 3.78 -0.26 2.49
N VAL A 94 4.03 0.89 3.10
CA VAL A 94 4.08 2.19 2.43
C VAL A 94 5.41 2.88 2.73
N ALA A 95 6.09 3.38 1.70
CA ALA A 95 7.33 4.14 1.84
C ALA A 95 7.17 5.55 1.23
N PRO A 96 7.33 6.65 2.00
CA PRO A 96 7.18 8.01 1.48
C PRO A 96 8.35 8.42 0.59
N LEU A 97 8.06 9.14 -0.50
CA LEU A 97 9.02 9.61 -1.49
C LEU A 97 9.00 11.13 -1.63
N ARG A 98 10.12 11.72 -2.07
CA ARG A 98 10.22 13.18 -2.35
C ARG A 98 9.47 13.62 -3.61
N ALA A 99 8.75 12.70 -4.27
CA ALA A 99 8.11 12.94 -5.55
C ALA A 99 9.05 13.55 -6.57
N ASP A 100 10.26 12.99 -6.72
CA ASP A 100 11.31 13.41 -7.67
C ASP A 100 11.54 12.40 -8.82
N THR A 101 10.91 11.23 -8.75
CA THR A 101 11.04 10.09 -9.67
C THR A 101 9.72 9.86 -10.41
N ASP A 102 9.73 9.34 -11.63
CA ASP A 102 8.51 9.00 -12.37
C ASP A 102 7.90 7.66 -11.94
N PHE A 103 6.65 7.40 -12.37
CA PHE A 103 5.93 6.16 -12.04
C PHE A 103 6.57 4.90 -12.60
N ASP A 104 7.16 4.96 -13.80
CA ASP A 104 7.75 3.76 -14.43
C ASP A 104 8.97 3.28 -13.64
N THR A 105 9.83 4.21 -13.24
CA THR A 105 10.99 3.95 -12.38
C THR A 105 10.55 3.48 -10.99
N ALA A 106 9.56 4.14 -10.38
CA ALA A 106 9.04 3.75 -9.06
C ALA A 106 8.42 2.35 -9.08
N ARG A 107 7.67 2.01 -10.14
CA ARG A 107 7.08 0.70 -10.34
C ARG A 107 8.14 -0.37 -10.54
N GLN A 108 9.16 -0.11 -11.36
CA GLN A 108 10.26 -1.05 -11.56
C GLN A 108 11.02 -1.30 -10.26
N PHE A 109 11.30 -0.25 -9.49
CA PHE A 109 11.90 -0.38 -8.16
C PHE A 109 11.05 -1.26 -7.23
N ALA A 110 9.73 -1.01 -7.16
CA ALA A 110 8.82 -1.82 -6.34
C ALA A 110 8.78 -3.29 -6.80
N ARG A 111 8.85 -3.54 -8.11
CA ARG A 111 8.96 -4.89 -8.68
C ARG A 111 10.22 -5.58 -8.22
N ASP A 112 11.36 -4.92 -8.37
CA ASP A 112 12.67 -5.47 -8.04
C ASP A 112 12.79 -5.78 -6.54
N VAL A 113 12.28 -4.89 -5.68
CA VAL A 113 12.18 -5.15 -4.22
C VAL A 113 11.31 -6.37 -3.94
N SER A 114 10.14 -6.46 -4.59
CA SER A 114 9.21 -7.58 -4.37
C SER A 114 9.79 -8.91 -4.81
N GLU A 115 10.61 -8.92 -5.88
CA GLU A 115 11.35 -10.12 -6.32
C GLU A 115 12.37 -10.57 -5.28
N VAL A 116 13.12 -9.64 -4.68
CA VAL A 116 14.06 -9.97 -3.59
C VAL A 116 13.31 -10.56 -2.39
N VAL A 117 12.20 -9.94 -1.98
CA VAL A 117 11.39 -10.41 -0.85
C VAL A 117 10.76 -11.79 -1.13
N ALA A 118 10.34 -12.04 -2.37
CA ALA A 118 9.79 -13.33 -2.77
C ALA A 118 10.87 -14.42 -2.87
N ALA A 119 12.08 -14.09 -3.29
CA ALA A 119 13.19 -15.03 -3.40
C ALA A 119 13.72 -15.51 -2.04
N ASP A 120 13.54 -14.72 -0.98
CA ASP A 120 13.87 -15.10 0.40
C ASP A 120 12.97 -16.22 0.95
N ASP A 121 11.72 -16.31 0.50
CA ASP A 121 10.78 -17.35 0.89
C ASP A 121 9.83 -17.72 -0.26
N PRO A 122 10.35 -18.39 -1.31
CA PRO A 122 9.59 -18.67 -2.53
C PRO A 122 8.50 -19.72 -2.33
N ALA A 123 8.54 -20.46 -1.22
CA ALA A 123 7.49 -21.41 -0.84
C ALA A 123 6.20 -20.70 -0.44
N HIS A 124 6.29 -19.49 0.12
CA HIS A 124 5.14 -18.76 0.69
C HIS A 124 4.87 -17.39 0.05
N ARG A 125 5.77 -16.86 -0.77
CA ARG A 125 5.68 -15.52 -1.37
C ARG A 125 5.79 -15.56 -2.88
N THR A 126 5.09 -14.65 -3.57
CA THR A 126 5.12 -14.58 -5.03
C THR A 126 4.86 -13.18 -5.58
N VAL A 127 5.45 -12.90 -6.73
CA VAL A 127 5.12 -11.73 -7.57
C VAL A 127 4.21 -12.09 -8.76
N GLU A 128 3.72 -13.33 -8.82
CA GLU A 128 2.81 -13.78 -9.88
C GLU A 128 1.40 -13.18 -9.69
N ALA A 129 1.01 -12.35 -10.65
CA ALA A 129 -0.27 -11.65 -10.64
C ALA A 129 -1.45 -12.59 -10.85
N ARG A 130 -1.28 -13.67 -11.62
CA ARG A 130 -2.34 -14.64 -11.91
C ARG A 130 -2.66 -15.49 -10.69
N LYS A 131 -3.88 -15.33 -10.14
CA LYS A 131 -4.32 -16.00 -8.91
C LYS A 131 -4.20 -17.52 -8.98
N ASP A 132 -4.48 -18.12 -10.13
CA ASP A 132 -4.37 -19.55 -10.41
C ASP A 132 -2.92 -20.07 -10.43
N LYS A 133 -1.93 -19.18 -10.50
CA LYS A 133 -0.50 -19.50 -10.50
C LYS A 133 0.22 -19.09 -9.20
N ARG A 134 -0.54 -18.63 -8.20
CA ARG A 134 0.03 -18.24 -6.89
C ARG A 134 0.25 -19.45 -5.98
N ASP A 135 -0.42 -20.57 -6.24
CA ASP A 135 -0.36 -21.82 -5.45
C ASP A 135 -0.39 -21.58 -3.92
N GLY A 136 -1.34 -20.77 -3.44
CA GLY A 136 -1.48 -20.47 -2.01
C GLY A 136 -0.56 -19.36 -1.48
N ARG A 137 0.48 -18.97 -2.22
CA ARG A 137 1.46 -17.96 -1.78
C ARG A 137 0.84 -16.56 -1.62
N VAL A 138 1.41 -15.77 -0.72
CA VAL A 138 1.13 -14.33 -0.56
C VAL A 138 1.64 -13.59 -1.79
N TYR A 139 0.74 -12.85 -2.43
CA TYR A 139 1.06 -12.03 -3.58
C TYR A 139 1.53 -10.64 -3.15
N LEU A 140 2.72 -10.25 -3.59
CA LEU A 140 3.23 -8.89 -3.46
C LEU A 140 2.76 -8.08 -4.68
N ASP A 141 1.63 -7.39 -4.56
CA ASP A 141 1.06 -6.61 -5.64
C ASP A 141 1.80 -5.29 -5.87
N ILE A 142 2.56 -5.26 -6.96
CA ILE A 142 3.35 -4.11 -7.39
C ILE A 142 2.54 -3.12 -8.22
N MET A 143 1.34 -3.50 -8.68
CA MET A 143 0.57 -2.71 -9.64
C MET A 143 0.08 -1.39 -9.06
N ARG A 144 0.00 -1.28 -7.73
CA ARG A 144 -0.33 -0.03 -7.01
C ARG A 144 0.63 1.13 -7.34
N ASN A 145 1.82 0.84 -7.87
CA ASN A 145 2.84 1.84 -8.18
C ASN A 145 2.86 2.23 -9.66
N ALA A 146 1.89 1.83 -10.48
CA ALA A 146 1.77 2.31 -11.85
C ALA A 146 1.00 3.64 -11.93
N TYR A 147 1.21 4.42 -13.00
CA TYR A 147 0.46 5.65 -13.23
C TYR A 147 -1.05 5.43 -13.17
N ALA A 148 -1.76 6.36 -12.55
CA ALA A 148 -3.22 6.35 -12.34
C ALA A 148 -3.78 5.16 -11.54
N GLN A 149 -2.92 4.30 -10.98
CA GLN A 149 -3.37 3.31 -10.01
C GLN A 149 -3.67 3.97 -8.67
N THR A 150 -4.41 3.25 -7.84
CA THR A 150 -4.83 3.74 -6.53
C THR A 150 -4.72 2.66 -5.48
N ALA A 151 -4.56 3.11 -4.24
CA ALA A 151 -4.55 2.28 -3.04
C ALA A 151 -5.62 2.82 -2.07
N VAL A 152 -6.17 1.93 -1.23
CA VAL A 152 -7.14 2.36 -0.21
C VAL A 152 -6.49 3.39 0.71
N ALA A 153 -7.17 4.52 0.89
CA ALA A 153 -6.68 5.59 1.75
C ALA A 153 -6.67 5.14 3.23
N PRO A 154 -5.69 5.58 4.04
CA PRO A 154 -5.72 5.42 5.48
C PRO A 154 -7.06 5.89 6.07
N TYR A 155 -7.57 5.13 7.03
CA TYR A 155 -8.86 5.32 7.69
C TYR A 155 -10.10 5.21 6.80
N SER A 156 -9.96 4.70 5.57
CA SER A 156 -11.12 4.44 4.72
C SER A 156 -11.87 3.16 5.14
N VAL A 157 -13.20 3.27 5.19
CA VAL A 157 -14.11 2.14 5.44
C VAL A 157 -14.16 1.23 4.21
N ARG A 158 -14.22 -0.08 4.42
CA ARG A 158 -14.43 -1.09 3.38
C ARG A 158 -15.90 -1.51 3.35
N ALA A 159 -16.47 -1.58 2.15
CA ALA A 159 -17.82 -2.12 1.91
C ALA A 159 -17.85 -3.65 2.11
N ARG A 160 -17.69 -4.09 3.36
CA ARG A 160 -17.67 -5.48 3.81
C ARG A 160 -18.46 -5.60 5.11
N ASN A 161 -18.90 -6.82 5.44
CA ASN A 161 -19.56 -7.10 6.72
C ASN A 161 -18.70 -6.62 7.89
N GLY A 162 -19.34 -5.91 8.81
CA GLY A 162 -18.66 -5.29 9.97
C GLY A 162 -18.05 -3.91 9.71
N ALA A 163 -18.11 -3.39 8.47
CA ALA A 163 -17.51 -2.10 8.09
C ALA A 163 -16.04 -1.95 8.57
N PRO A 164 -15.14 -2.87 8.19
CA PRO A 164 -13.74 -2.79 8.57
C PRO A 164 -13.06 -1.58 7.93
N VAL A 165 -12.01 -1.08 8.56
CA VAL A 165 -11.31 0.15 8.21
C VAL A 165 -9.85 -0.16 7.88
N ALA A 166 -9.35 0.41 6.79
CA ALA A 166 -7.93 0.38 6.48
C ALA A 166 -7.18 1.22 7.51
N THR A 167 -6.48 0.59 8.45
CA THR A 167 -6.04 1.26 9.68
C THR A 167 -4.53 1.31 9.78
N PRO A 168 -3.91 2.51 9.80
CA PRO A 168 -2.51 2.71 10.15
C PRO A 168 -2.15 2.06 11.48
N LEU A 169 -1.01 1.36 11.50
CA LEU A 169 -0.50 0.68 12.68
C LEU A 169 0.93 1.10 13.00
N GLU A 170 1.29 1.02 14.26
CA GLU A 170 2.68 0.84 14.67
C GLU A 170 3.14 -0.57 14.30
N TRP A 171 4.43 -0.71 14.02
CA TRP A 171 5.01 -1.98 13.60
C TRP A 171 4.81 -3.10 14.64
N ASP A 172 4.96 -2.80 15.93
CA ASP A 172 4.82 -3.76 17.03
C ASP A 172 3.40 -4.31 17.17
N GLU A 173 2.39 -3.61 16.63
CA GLU A 173 1.01 -4.10 16.63
C GLU A 173 0.83 -5.33 15.73
N LEU A 174 1.73 -5.55 14.76
CA LEU A 174 1.69 -6.75 13.92
C LEU A 174 1.93 -8.01 14.75
N ASP A 175 2.71 -7.92 15.82
CA ASP A 175 3.12 -9.08 16.61
C ASP A 175 2.06 -9.51 17.64
N ALA A 176 1.02 -8.68 17.84
CA ALA A 176 -0.15 -9.08 18.59
C ALA A 176 -0.85 -10.24 17.88
N GLY A 177 -0.73 -11.47 18.42
CA GLY A 177 -1.19 -12.72 17.80
C GLY A 177 -2.67 -12.82 17.41
N ARG A 178 -3.48 -11.79 17.64
CA ARG A 178 -4.89 -11.68 17.27
C ARG A 178 -5.17 -10.66 16.15
N LEU A 179 -4.15 -9.98 15.63
CA LEU A 179 -4.34 -9.01 14.55
C LEU A 179 -4.75 -9.74 13.27
N ARG A 180 -5.76 -9.19 12.59
CA ARG A 180 -6.17 -9.55 11.23
C ARG A 180 -6.31 -8.30 10.38
N ALA A 181 -6.33 -8.47 9.06
CA ALA A 181 -6.50 -7.38 8.11
C ALA A 181 -7.81 -6.57 8.28
N ASP A 182 -8.84 -7.14 8.90
CA ASP A 182 -10.16 -6.53 9.12
C ASP A 182 -10.46 -6.27 10.60
N ARG A 183 -9.43 -6.28 11.47
CA ARG A 183 -9.59 -6.18 12.92
C ARG A 183 -10.32 -4.91 13.37
N PHE A 184 -10.05 -3.79 12.72
CA PHE A 184 -10.56 -2.48 13.12
C PHE A 184 -11.78 -2.13 12.27
N THR A 185 -12.86 -1.71 12.92
CA THR A 185 -14.11 -1.31 12.29
C THR A 185 -14.42 0.17 12.54
N ILE A 186 -15.45 0.69 11.87
CA ILE A 186 -15.98 2.03 12.14
C ILE A 186 -16.35 2.25 13.62
N ARG A 187 -16.60 1.17 14.38
CA ARG A 187 -16.90 1.22 15.82
C ARG A 187 -15.64 1.28 16.68
N ASP A 188 -14.52 0.73 16.22
CA ASP A 188 -13.26 0.67 16.98
C ASP A 188 -12.40 1.94 16.78
N VAL A 189 -12.39 2.49 15.56
CA VAL A 189 -11.46 3.57 15.16
C VAL A 189 -11.58 4.84 16.01
N PRO A 190 -12.78 5.34 16.39
CA PRO A 190 -12.86 6.53 17.26
C PRO A 190 -12.14 6.36 18.60
N LYS A 191 -12.28 5.18 19.23
CA LYS A 191 -11.58 4.87 20.50
C LYS A 191 -10.07 4.77 20.29
N ARG A 192 -9.63 4.17 19.18
CA ARG A 192 -8.21 4.08 18.82
C ARG A 192 -7.58 5.47 18.69
N LEU A 193 -8.21 6.35 17.91
CA LEU A 193 -7.71 7.72 17.68
C LEU A 193 -7.64 8.55 18.96
N ALA A 194 -8.53 8.32 19.91
CA ALA A 194 -8.50 8.99 21.21
C ALA A 194 -7.43 8.43 22.16
N GLY A 195 -7.04 7.17 22.00
CA GLY A 195 -6.20 6.43 22.96
C GLY A 195 -4.74 6.21 22.54
N GLN A 196 -4.38 6.52 21.29
CA GLN A 196 -3.06 6.23 20.73
C GLN A 196 -2.57 7.38 19.84
N PRO A 197 -1.27 7.73 19.88
CA PRO A 197 -0.66 8.64 18.91
C PRO A 197 -0.82 8.13 17.47
N ASP A 198 -0.94 9.03 16.49
CA ASP A 198 -1.03 8.64 15.08
C ASP A 198 0.26 7.96 14.60
N PRO A 199 0.23 6.67 14.20
CA PRO A 199 1.43 5.95 13.78
C PRO A 199 2.10 6.54 12.54
N TRP A 200 1.37 7.34 11.77
CA TRP A 200 1.86 7.93 10.52
C TRP A 200 2.16 9.43 10.66
N ALA A 201 2.11 10.02 11.86
CA ALA A 201 2.26 11.45 12.11
C ALA A 201 3.52 12.09 11.49
N HIS A 202 4.58 11.30 11.32
CA HIS A 202 5.88 11.76 10.81
C HIS A 202 6.22 11.22 9.41
N MET A 203 5.29 10.52 8.74
CA MET A 203 5.55 9.88 7.44
C MET A 203 6.10 10.84 6.40
N SER A 204 5.54 12.03 6.27
CA SER A 204 6.01 13.03 5.30
C SER A 204 7.45 13.50 5.56
N ARG A 205 7.90 13.53 6.83
CA ARG A 205 9.27 13.95 7.20
C ARG A 205 10.32 12.93 6.79
N HIS A 206 9.91 11.67 6.61
CA HIS A 206 10.80 10.59 6.19
C HIS A 206 10.85 10.38 4.68
N ALA A 207 10.20 11.25 3.89
CA ALA A 207 10.25 11.18 2.44
C ALA A 207 11.70 11.26 1.92
N ARG A 208 12.11 10.27 1.13
CA ARG A 208 13.44 10.19 0.50
C ARG A 208 13.36 10.16 -1.03
N SER A 209 14.46 10.54 -1.67
CA SER A 209 14.66 10.33 -3.11
C SER A 209 14.89 8.84 -3.38
N LEU A 210 14.37 8.32 -4.49
CA LEU A 210 14.62 6.94 -4.92
C LEU A 210 16.02 6.73 -5.52
N ALA A 211 16.75 7.79 -5.86
CA ALA A 211 18.05 7.68 -6.53
C ALA A 211 19.10 6.88 -5.73
N GLY A 212 19.15 7.09 -4.41
CA GLY A 212 20.04 6.33 -3.51
C GLY A 212 19.64 4.85 -3.37
N PRO A 213 18.38 4.57 -2.99
CA PRO A 213 17.81 3.22 -2.95
C PRO A 213 18.01 2.43 -4.25
N LEU A 214 17.80 3.03 -5.43
CA LEU A 214 18.02 2.38 -6.73
C LEU A 214 19.45 1.86 -6.88
N ARG A 215 20.46 2.68 -6.54
CA ARG A 215 21.87 2.26 -6.59
C ARG A 215 22.18 1.15 -5.60
N ARG A 216 21.58 1.17 -4.41
CA ARG A 216 21.76 0.11 -3.42
C ARG A 216 21.13 -1.21 -3.89
N LEU A 217 19.92 -1.15 -4.44
CA LEU A 217 19.21 -2.32 -4.95
C LEU A 217 19.94 -2.97 -6.11
N ALA A 218 20.50 -2.18 -7.04
CA ALA A 218 21.33 -2.70 -8.12
C ALA A 218 22.53 -3.53 -7.60
N ARG A 219 23.12 -3.14 -6.46
CA ARG A 219 24.23 -3.90 -5.84
C ARG A 219 23.76 -5.14 -5.10
N LEU A 220 22.57 -5.13 -4.51
CA LEU A 220 21.99 -6.32 -3.86
C LEU A 220 21.63 -7.41 -4.87
N ARG A 221 21.44 -7.05 -6.14
CA ARG A 221 21.05 -7.96 -7.23
C ARG A 221 22.19 -8.31 -8.20
N ALA A 222 23.37 -7.73 -8.01
CA ALA A 222 24.57 -8.00 -8.80
C ALA A 222 25.30 -9.22 -8.24
#